data_AF-A0A7J7YTA2-F1
#
_entry.id   AF-A0A7J7YTA2-F1
#
_cell.length_a   1.000
_cell.length_b   1.000
_cell.length_c   1.000
_cell.angle_alpha   90.00
_cell.angle_beta   90.00
_cell.angle_gamma   90.00
#
_symmetry.space_group_name_H-M   'P 1'
#
loop_
_entity.id
_entity.type
_entity.pdbx_description
1 polymer ?
#
loop_
_entity_poly.entity_id
_entity_poly.type
_entity_poly.pdbx_seq_one_letter_code
_entity_poly.pdbx_strand_id
1 'polypeptide(L)'
;MTEQGALWRRAARRGTTGRGEAEAGPRTPSPSLLLCRVVSQLLAELDGLHSTQDVFVIGATNRPDLLDPALLRPGRFDKLVFVGASEDRASQLRVLSAITRKFKLEPSVSLVNVLDHCPPQLTGADLYSLCSDAMTAALKRRVRDLEEGLEPGSSALLLTMEDLLQAAARLQPSVSEQELLRYKRIQRKFAAC
;
A
#
# COMPACT_ATOMS: atom_id res chain seq x y z
N MET A 1 28.54 56.06 -34.57
CA MET A 1 27.88 55.21 -33.56
C MET A 1 26.43 55.65 -33.45
N THR A 2 25.59 55.27 -34.42
CA THR A 2 24.82 54.00 -34.50
C THR A 2 23.68 54.01 -33.48
N GLU A 3 22.44 54.30 -33.88
CA GLU A 3 21.50 53.52 -34.71
C GLU A 3 20.62 52.58 -33.86
N GLN A 4 19.36 52.47 -34.31
CA GLN A 4 18.34 51.48 -33.95
C GLN A 4 17.38 51.83 -32.81
N GLY A 5 16.50 52.79 -33.08
CA GLY A 5 15.28 53.07 -32.31
C GLY A 5 14.12 53.56 -33.18
N ALA A 6 13.92 52.99 -34.38
CA ALA A 6 12.86 53.46 -35.30
C ALA A 6 12.49 52.46 -36.40
N LEU A 7 11.91 51.32 -36.06
CA LEU A 7 11.10 50.47 -36.96
C LEU A 7 10.30 49.59 -35.99
N TRP A 8 9.02 49.84 -35.72
CA TRP A 8 7.94 49.05 -36.32
C TRP A 8 6.54 49.70 -36.13
N ARG A 9 6.44 50.98 -35.73
CA ARG A 9 5.13 51.68 -35.55
C ARG A 9 4.53 52.28 -36.84
N ARG A 10 4.42 51.51 -37.92
CA ARG A 10 3.59 51.88 -39.10
C ARG A 10 3.07 50.65 -39.83
N ALA A 11 2.00 50.06 -39.31
CA ALA A 11 1.06 49.25 -40.10
C ALA A 11 -0.29 49.18 -39.40
N ALA A 12 -0.90 50.34 -39.13
CA ALA A 12 -2.34 50.42 -38.92
C ALA A 12 -3.02 50.73 -40.26
N ARG A 13 -4.07 49.98 -40.55
CA ARG A 13 -5.08 50.13 -41.64
C ARG A 13 -4.78 49.35 -42.93
N ARG A 14 -5.33 48.14 -43.01
CA ARG A 14 -6.30 47.72 -44.04
C ARG A 14 -7.23 46.69 -43.39
N GLY A 15 -8.53 46.99 -43.35
CA GLY A 15 -9.53 46.09 -42.83
C GLY A 15 -9.91 45.01 -43.84
N THR A 16 -10.38 43.87 -43.34
CA THR A 16 -11.44 43.03 -43.91
C THR A 16 -11.82 41.97 -42.86
N THR A 17 -13.07 42.05 -42.41
CA THR A 17 -14.02 40.96 -42.16
C THR A 17 -13.46 39.55 -41.94
N GLY A 18 -13.70 38.96 -40.77
CA GLY A 18 -13.61 37.51 -40.62
C GLY A 18 -13.52 36.98 -39.19
N ARG A 19 -14.65 36.44 -38.70
CA ARG A 19 -14.80 35.36 -37.71
C ARG A 19 -14.24 35.56 -36.30
N GLY A 20 -15.15 35.40 -35.33
CA GLY A 20 -14.87 35.41 -33.90
C GLY A 20 -13.75 34.45 -33.52
N GLU A 21 -12.71 35.02 -32.94
CA GLU A 21 -11.75 34.32 -32.10
C GLU A 21 -12.48 33.95 -30.81
N ALA A 22 -12.89 32.69 -30.70
CA ALA A 22 -13.19 32.11 -29.41
C ALA A 22 -11.88 32.03 -28.63
N GLU A 23 -11.69 32.95 -27.69
CA GLU A 23 -10.68 32.84 -26.63
C GLU A 23 -10.83 31.46 -25.96
N ALA A 24 -9.93 30.54 -26.32
CA ALA A 24 -9.76 29.31 -25.56
C ALA A 24 -9.11 29.70 -24.22
N GLY A 25 -9.94 29.98 -23.22
CA GLY A 25 -9.51 30.12 -21.83
C GLY A 25 -8.67 28.89 -21.41
N PRO A 26 -7.83 29.02 -20.37
CA PRO A 26 -6.90 27.97 -19.97
C PRO A 26 -7.68 26.67 -19.74
N ARG A 27 -7.53 25.73 -20.67
CA ARG A 27 -8.12 24.39 -20.55
C ARG A 27 -7.41 23.75 -19.37
N THR A 28 -8.08 23.71 -18.22
CA THR A 28 -7.68 22.81 -17.15
C THR A 28 -7.67 21.42 -17.78
N PRO A 29 -6.49 20.75 -17.87
CA PRO A 29 -6.43 19.44 -18.48
C PRO A 29 -7.36 18.52 -17.70
N SER A 30 -8.18 17.75 -18.40
CA SER A 30 -9.06 16.79 -17.74
C SER A 30 -8.22 15.86 -16.86
N PRO A 31 -8.75 15.38 -15.72
CA PRO A 31 -8.00 14.54 -14.78
C PRO A 31 -7.34 13.33 -15.46
N SER A 32 -7.98 12.81 -16.51
CA SER A 32 -7.47 11.73 -17.37
C SER A 32 -6.19 12.10 -18.13
N LEU A 33 -6.08 13.33 -18.65
CA LEU A 33 -4.89 13.78 -19.38
C LEU A 33 -3.71 14.00 -18.44
N LEU A 34 -3.98 14.45 -17.21
CA LEU A 34 -2.96 14.58 -16.17
C LEU A 34 -2.40 13.20 -15.77
N LEU A 35 -3.27 12.22 -15.55
CA LEU A 35 -2.85 10.86 -15.21
C LEU A 35 -2.00 10.23 -16.32
N CYS A 36 -2.42 10.34 -17.58
CA CYS A 36 -1.65 9.82 -18.71
C CYS A 36 -0.26 10.47 -18.80
N ARG A 37 -0.14 11.78 -18.57
CA ARG A 37 1.14 12.47 -18.63
C ARG A 37 2.09 12.02 -17.52
N VAL A 38 1.57 11.80 -16.32
CA VAL A 38 2.37 11.29 -15.18
C VAL A 38 2.86 9.87 -15.46
N VAL A 39 2.02 9.01 -16.03
CA VAL A 39 2.40 7.63 -16.39
C VAL A 39 3.47 7.61 -17.48
N SER A 40 3.30 8.40 -18.55
CA SER A 40 4.30 8.48 -19.62
C SER A 40 5.64 9.04 -19.13
N GLN A 41 5.62 10.01 -18.21
CA GLN A 41 6.86 10.53 -17.62
C GLN A 41 7.54 9.47 -16.75
N LEU A 42 6.78 8.77 -15.90
CA LEU A 42 7.31 7.69 -15.08
C LEU A 42 7.97 6.60 -15.95
N LEU A 43 7.35 6.24 -17.07
CA LEU A 43 7.91 5.28 -18.03
C LEU A 43 9.24 5.75 -18.63
N ALA A 44 9.31 7.03 -19.02
CA ALA A 44 10.53 7.60 -19.58
C ALA A 44 11.68 7.64 -18.56
N GLU A 45 11.39 7.96 -17.29
CA GLU A 45 12.39 7.93 -16.21
C GLU A 45 12.85 6.50 -15.93
N LEU A 46 11.93 5.53 -15.89
CA LEU A 46 12.28 4.11 -15.72
C LEU A 46 13.23 3.64 -16.84
N ASP A 47 12.90 3.94 -18.10
CA ASP A 47 13.77 3.63 -19.25
C ASP A 47 15.17 4.26 -19.11
N GLY A 48 15.25 5.47 -18.57
CA GLY A 48 16.51 6.17 -18.28
C GLY A 48 17.34 5.49 -17.18
N LEU A 49 16.70 4.98 -16.13
CA LEU A 49 17.37 4.33 -14.99
C LEU A 49 18.03 3.00 -15.36
N HIS A 50 17.57 2.30 -16.40
CA HIS A 50 18.21 1.06 -16.86
C HIS A 50 19.65 1.27 -17.36
N SER A 51 20.02 2.50 -17.71
CA SER A 51 21.39 2.84 -18.10
C SER A 51 22.35 3.03 -16.90
N THR A 52 21.81 3.23 -15.70
CA THR A 52 22.55 3.33 -14.44
C THR A 52 22.55 2.00 -13.69
N GLN A 53 23.72 1.39 -13.48
CA GLN A 53 23.85 0.05 -12.88
C GLN A 53 23.56 -0.02 -11.37
N ASP A 54 23.32 1.12 -10.70
CA ASP A 54 23.24 1.20 -9.24
C ASP A 54 21.82 1.38 -8.67
N VAL A 55 20.78 1.41 -9.53
CA VAL A 55 19.41 1.68 -9.08
C VAL A 55 18.50 0.47 -9.34
N PHE A 56 17.86 -0.02 -8.27
CA PHE A 56 16.86 -1.08 -8.35
C PHE A 56 15.47 -0.52 -7.98
N VAL A 57 14.47 -0.79 -8.83
CA VAL A 57 13.10 -0.28 -8.63
C VAL A 57 12.18 -1.43 -8.26
N ILE A 58 11.47 -1.28 -7.14
CA ILE A 58 10.46 -2.24 -6.68
C ILE A 58 9.10 -1.55 -6.63
N GLY A 59 8.12 -2.11 -7.35
CA GLY A 59 6.73 -1.69 -7.30
C GLY A 59 5.88 -2.72 -6.54
N ALA A 60 4.88 -2.24 -5.78
CA ALA A 60 3.89 -3.08 -5.12
C ALA A 60 2.48 -2.62 -5.51
N THR A 61 1.60 -3.55 -5.89
CA THR A 61 0.20 -3.26 -6.20
C THR A 61 -0.72 -4.40 -5.79
N ASN A 62 -1.90 -4.05 -5.27
CA ASN A 62 -2.99 -5.00 -4.99
C ASN A 62 -3.94 -5.17 -6.19
N ARG A 63 -3.72 -4.40 -7.27
CA ARG A 63 -4.54 -4.40 -8.49
C ARG A 63 -3.66 -4.51 -9.75
N PRO A 64 -2.98 -5.65 -9.95
CA PRO A 64 -2.15 -5.87 -11.14
C PRO A 64 -2.98 -5.92 -12.43
N ASP A 65 -4.29 -6.16 -12.32
CA ASP A 65 -5.26 -6.12 -13.43
C ASP A 65 -5.44 -4.72 -14.04
N LEU A 66 -5.11 -3.67 -13.29
CA LEU A 66 -5.18 -2.27 -13.75
C LEU A 66 -3.85 -1.73 -14.26
N LEU A 67 -2.77 -2.52 -14.22
CA LEU A 67 -1.47 -2.07 -14.71
C LEU A 67 -1.45 -1.95 -16.24
N ASP A 68 -0.83 -0.89 -16.74
CA ASP A 68 -0.56 -0.73 -18.17
C ASP A 68 0.43 -1.82 -18.62
N PRO A 69 0.09 -2.64 -19.64
CA PRO A 69 1.02 -3.62 -20.21
C PRO A 69 2.37 -3.05 -20.66
N ALA A 70 2.45 -1.75 -20.97
CA ALA A 70 3.71 -1.08 -21.29
C ALA A 70 4.70 -1.10 -20.12
N LEU A 71 4.24 -1.11 -18.87
CA LEU A 71 5.10 -1.18 -17.67
C LEU A 71 5.76 -2.55 -17.50
N LEU A 72 5.17 -3.60 -18.07
CA LEU A 72 5.60 -5.00 -17.92
C LEU A 72 6.57 -5.46 -19.02
N ARG A 73 7.01 -4.54 -19.88
CA ARG A 73 7.96 -4.88 -20.95
C ARG A 73 9.36 -5.13 -20.37
N PRO A 74 10.20 -5.94 -21.05
CA PRO A 74 11.58 -6.18 -20.65
C PRO A 74 12.35 -4.87 -20.41
N GLY A 75 13.13 -4.82 -19.33
CA GLY A 75 13.82 -3.61 -18.92
C GLY A 75 12.89 -2.52 -18.38
N ARG A 76 11.85 -2.91 -17.62
CA ARG A 76 11.01 -2.06 -16.76
C ARG A 76 10.62 -2.88 -15.52
N PHE A 77 9.32 -3.19 -15.32
CA PHE A 77 8.85 -4.17 -14.34
C PHE A 77 8.73 -5.56 -14.97
N ASP A 78 9.86 -6.12 -15.40
CA ASP A 78 9.93 -7.40 -16.11
C ASP A 78 10.03 -8.62 -15.16
N LYS A 79 10.30 -8.39 -13.87
CA LYS A 79 10.28 -9.42 -12.81
C LYS A 79 9.04 -9.26 -11.94
N LEU A 80 8.09 -10.17 -12.10
CA LEU A 80 6.86 -10.21 -11.30
C LEU A 80 6.99 -11.24 -10.17
N VAL A 81 6.85 -10.78 -8.93
CA VAL A 81 6.82 -11.65 -7.74
C VAL A 81 5.44 -11.55 -7.10
N PHE A 82 4.72 -12.67 -7.06
CA PHE A 82 3.43 -12.74 -6.40
C PHE A 82 3.60 -13.00 -4.90
N VAL A 83 3.04 -12.11 -4.07
CA VAL A 83 3.04 -12.26 -2.61
C VAL A 83 1.62 -12.64 -2.18
N GLY A 84 1.44 -13.91 -1.83
CA GLY A 84 0.15 -14.47 -1.39
C GLY A 84 -0.08 -14.37 0.11
N ALA A 85 -1.33 -14.59 0.53
CA ALA A 85 -1.65 -14.83 1.93
C ALA A 85 -1.03 -16.15 2.42
N SER A 86 -0.80 -16.27 3.73
CA SER A 86 -0.24 -17.48 4.33
C SER A 86 -1.28 -18.61 4.32
N GLU A 87 -1.00 -19.68 3.58
CA GLU A 87 -1.89 -20.84 3.47
C GLU A 87 -1.62 -21.88 4.58
N ASP A 88 -0.39 -21.94 5.10
CA ASP A 88 0.04 -22.91 6.10
C ASP A 88 0.07 -22.31 7.51
N ARG A 89 -0.37 -23.10 8.50
CA ARG A 89 -0.32 -22.73 9.92
C ARG A 89 1.10 -22.43 10.40
N ALA A 90 2.11 -23.09 9.84
CA ALA A 90 3.50 -22.84 10.19
C ALA A 90 3.97 -21.44 9.76
N SER A 91 3.62 -20.98 8.55
CA SER A 91 3.85 -19.59 8.12
C SER A 91 3.10 -18.59 8.97
N GLN A 92 1.82 -18.85 9.27
CA GLN A 92 1.03 -17.98 10.16
C GLN A 92 1.68 -17.85 11.53
N LEU A 93 2.20 -18.94 12.10
CA LEU A 93 2.95 -18.93 13.36
C LEU A 93 4.24 -18.13 13.25
N ARG A 94 4.98 -18.23 12.15
CA ARG A 94 6.18 -17.41 11.92
C ARG A 94 5.83 -15.93 11.84
N VAL A 95 4.75 -15.57 11.15
CA VAL A 95 4.28 -14.19 11.04
C VAL A 95 3.83 -13.67 12.40
N LEU A 96 3.02 -14.42 13.13
CA LEU A 96 2.57 -14.06 14.47
C LEU A 96 3.75 -13.92 15.44
N SER A 97 4.71 -14.83 15.40
CA SER A 97 5.96 -14.73 16.16
C SER A 97 6.74 -13.46 15.80
N ALA A 98 6.85 -13.12 14.51
CA ALA A 98 7.54 -11.91 14.06
C ALA A 98 6.84 -10.62 14.52
N ILE A 99 5.51 -10.58 14.49
CA ILE A 99 4.72 -9.44 14.97
C ILE A 99 4.88 -9.31 16.50
N THR A 100 4.71 -10.41 17.22
CA THR A 100 4.75 -10.43 18.69
C THR A 100 6.13 -10.12 19.28
N ARG A 101 7.23 -10.16 18.52
CA ARG A 101 8.56 -9.68 18.97
C ARG A 101 8.55 -8.23 19.45
N LYS A 102 7.61 -7.40 18.99
CA LYS A 102 7.47 -6.00 19.42
C LYS A 102 6.74 -5.86 20.76
N PHE A 103 6.13 -6.93 21.26
CA PHE A 103 5.26 -6.94 22.42
C PHE A 103 5.90 -7.73 23.56
N LYS A 104 5.57 -7.37 24.81
CA LYS A 104 5.96 -8.17 25.98
C LYS A 104 4.85 -9.18 26.27
N LEU A 105 5.11 -10.44 25.95
CA LEU A 105 4.19 -11.54 26.23
C LEU A 105 4.47 -12.13 27.61
N GLU A 106 3.41 -12.60 28.28
CA GLU A 106 3.54 -13.45 29.45
C GLU A 106 4.21 -14.79 29.09
N PRO A 107 5.06 -15.38 29.96
CA PRO A 107 5.70 -16.67 29.70
C PRO A 107 4.72 -17.84 29.45
N SER A 108 3.48 -17.70 29.91
CA SER A 108 2.39 -18.67 29.73
C SER A 108 1.80 -18.66 28.31
N VAL A 109 2.10 -17.64 27.51
CA VAL A 109 1.44 -17.42 26.20
C VAL A 109 1.98 -18.40 25.16
N SER A 110 1.10 -19.30 24.73
CA SER A 110 1.30 -20.16 23.57
C SER A 110 0.67 -19.56 22.31
N LEU A 111 1.52 -19.05 21.41
CA LEU A 111 1.08 -18.52 20.11
C LEU A 111 0.42 -19.58 19.21
N VAL A 112 0.78 -20.85 19.40
CA VAL A 112 0.14 -21.97 18.70
C VAL A 112 -1.32 -22.07 19.10
N ASN A 113 -1.60 -22.02 20.40
CA ASN A 113 -2.96 -22.08 20.93
C ASN A 113 -3.82 -20.91 20.44
N VAL A 114 -3.24 -19.69 20.35
CA VAL A 114 -3.93 -18.53 19.78
C VAL A 114 -4.33 -18.78 18.33
N LEU A 115 -3.44 -19.33 17.51
CA LEU A 115 -3.73 -19.62 16.10
C LEU A 115 -4.77 -20.72 15.92
N ASP A 116 -4.82 -21.71 16.80
CA ASP A 116 -5.82 -22.78 16.75
C ASP A 116 -7.25 -22.23 16.94
N HIS A 117 -7.39 -21.14 17.69
CA HIS A 117 -8.66 -20.43 17.90
C HIS A 117 -8.98 -19.43 16.77
N CYS A 118 -8.04 -19.16 15.87
CA CYS A 118 -8.24 -18.22 14.78
C CYS A 118 -8.70 -18.93 13.49
N PRO A 119 -9.44 -18.24 12.62
CA PRO A 119 -9.79 -18.76 11.29
C PRO A 119 -8.54 -19.23 10.52
N PRO A 120 -8.67 -20.19 9.59
CA PRO A 120 -7.54 -20.64 8.78
C PRO A 120 -7.10 -19.59 7.74
N GLN A 121 -8.01 -18.70 7.34
CA GLN A 121 -7.81 -17.72 6.27
C GLN A 121 -7.36 -16.37 6.85
N LEU A 122 -6.07 -16.24 7.20
CA LEU A 122 -5.56 -15.01 7.80
C LEU A 122 -4.44 -14.40 6.96
N THR A 123 -4.52 -13.08 6.83
CA THR A 123 -3.44 -12.27 6.28
C THR A 123 -2.51 -11.78 7.39
N GLY A 124 -1.32 -11.29 7.00
CA GLY A 124 -0.42 -10.64 7.95
C GLY A 124 -1.06 -9.40 8.61
N ALA A 125 -1.97 -8.72 7.91
CA ALA A 125 -2.70 -7.58 8.46
C ALA A 125 -3.71 -8.02 9.54
N ASP A 126 -4.42 -9.13 9.32
CA ASP A 126 -5.35 -9.68 10.31
C ASP A 126 -4.62 -10.10 11.60
N LEU A 127 -3.48 -10.80 11.46
CA LEU A 127 -2.64 -11.18 12.59
C LEU A 127 -2.08 -9.97 13.35
N TYR A 128 -1.76 -8.89 12.62
CA TYR A 128 -1.34 -7.63 13.23
C TYR A 128 -2.48 -6.98 14.00
N SER A 129 -3.69 -6.93 13.41
CA SER A 129 -4.88 -6.39 14.05
C SER A 129 -5.21 -7.16 15.33
N LEU A 130 -5.13 -8.49 15.31
CA LEU A 130 -5.32 -9.33 16.50
C LEU A 130 -4.38 -8.92 17.64
N CYS A 131 -3.08 -8.74 17.35
CA CYS A 131 -2.11 -8.34 18.36
C CYS A 131 -2.38 -6.91 18.87
N SER A 132 -2.80 -6.00 17.99
CA SER A 132 -3.16 -4.63 18.34
C SER A 132 -4.40 -4.56 19.23
N ASP A 133 -5.40 -5.39 18.96
CA ASP A 133 -6.63 -5.47 19.75
C ASP A 133 -6.37 -6.08 21.13
N ALA A 134 -5.55 -7.13 21.18
CA ALA A 134 -5.10 -7.72 22.45
C ALA A 134 -4.33 -6.70 23.31
N MET A 135 -3.45 -5.90 22.69
CA MET A 135 -2.74 -4.81 23.37
C MET A 135 -3.71 -3.76 23.93
N THR A 136 -4.73 -3.40 23.16
CA THR A 136 -5.75 -2.45 23.59
C THR A 136 -6.57 -3.01 24.77
N ALA A 137 -6.88 -4.31 24.76
CA ALA A 137 -7.55 -4.98 25.87
C ALA A 137 -6.68 -4.97 27.15
N ALA A 138 -5.41 -5.34 27.02
CA ALA A 138 -4.45 -5.31 28.11
C ALA A 138 -4.24 -3.90 28.68
N LEU A 139 -4.23 -2.87 27.82
CA LEU A 139 -4.15 -1.47 28.25
C LEU A 139 -5.39 -1.06 29.06
N LYS A 140 -6.59 -1.42 28.59
CA LYS A 140 -7.84 -1.14 29.32
C LYS A 140 -7.86 -1.82 30.69
N ARG A 141 -7.39 -3.06 30.79
CA ARG A 141 -7.22 -3.75 32.07
C ARG A 141 -6.27 -3.00 32.99
N ARG A 142 -5.11 -2.60 32.46
CA ARG A 142 -4.11 -1.86 33.23
C ARG A 142 -4.60 -0.51 33.77
N VAL A 143 -5.41 0.21 32.98
CA VAL A 143 -6.04 1.47 33.42
C VAL A 143 -7.03 1.21 34.56
N ARG A 144 -7.84 0.15 34.47
CA ARG A 144 -8.77 -0.23 35.55
C ARG A 144 -8.04 -0.59 36.85
N ASP A 145 -6.97 -1.37 36.75
CA ASP A 145 -6.16 -1.73 37.93
C ASP A 145 -5.65 -0.46 38.66
N LEU A 146 -5.23 0.56 37.89
CA LEU A 146 -4.76 1.83 38.44
C LEU A 146 -5.89 2.65 39.07
N GLU A 147 -7.08 2.66 38.46
CA GLU A 147 -8.27 3.31 39.02
C GLU A 147 -8.72 2.66 40.33
N GLU A 148 -8.54 1.35 40.47
CA GLU A 148 -8.83 0.56 41.67
C GLU A 148 -7.71 0.61 42.73
N GLY A 149 -6.62 1.34 42.46
CA GLY A 149 -5.50 1.51 43.39
C GLY A 149 -4.54 0.33 43.47
N LEU A 150 -4.57 -0.59 42.49
CA LEU A 150 -3.58 -1.66 42.37
C LEU A 150 -2.29 -1.13 41.72
N GLU A 151 -1.23 -1.08 42.52
CA GLU A 151 0.09 -0.70 42.05
C GLU A 151 0.64 -1.70 41.02
N PRO A 152 1.14 -1.23 39.87
CA PRO A 152 1.85 -2.09 38.93
C PRO A 152 3.09 -2.69 39.59
N GLY A 153 3.24 -4.01 39.54
CA GLY A 153 4.55 -4.64 39.75
C GLY A 153 5.58 -4.28 38.66
N SER A 154 5.14 -3.81 37.49
CA SER A 154 6.01 -3.35 36.38
C SER A 154 5.36 -2.25 35.55
N SER A 155 6.15 -1.27 35.11
CA SER A 155 5.71 -0.20 34.20
C SER A 155 5.39 -0.69 32.78
N ALA A 156 5.83 -1.90 32.42
CA ALA A 156 5.63 -2.42 31.08
C ALA A 156 4.34 -3.23 31.00
N LEU A 157 3.53 -2.93 29.97
CA LEU A 157 2.29 -3.64 29.69
C LEU A 157 2.60 -5.05 29.19
N LEU A 158 2.06 -6.04 29.90
CA LEU A 158 2.28 -7.46 29.65
C LEU A 158 1.02 -8.09 29.04
N LEU A 159 1.15 -8.64 27.84
CA LEU A 159 0.06 -9.33 27.14
C LEU A 159 -0.17 -10.71 27.76
N THR A 160 -1.40 -10.99 28.16
CA THR A 160 -1.78 -12.30 28.69
C THR A 160 -2.45 -13.14 27.61
N MET A 161 -2.60 -14.45 27.88
CA MET A 161 -3.32 -15.36 26.99
C MET A 161 -4.78 -14.94 26.81
N GLU A 162 -5.44 -14.45 27.86
CA GLU A 162 -6.84 -14.03 27.81
C GLU A 162 -7.06 -12.85 26.85
N ASP A 163 -6.17 -11.86 26.87
CA ASP A 163 -6.21 -10.70 25.96
C ASP A 163 -6.15 -11.16 24.49
N LEU A 164 -5.28 -12.13 24.19
CA LEU A 164 -5.10 -12.68 22.84
C LEU A 164 -6.27 -13.55 22.39
N LEU A 165 -6.82 -14.39 23.28
CA LEU A 165 -8.00 -15.22 22.98
C LEU A 165 -9.26 -14.36 22.78
N GLN A 166 -9.42 -13.30 23.58
CA GLN A 166 -10.52 -12.36 23.40
C GLN A 166 -10.42 -11.60 22.08
N ALA A 167 -9.21 -11.24 21.66
CA ALA A 167 -8.97 -10.65 20.34
C ALA A 167 -9.24 -11.65 19.21
N ALA A 168 -8.78 -12.90 19.35
CA ALA A 168 -9.02 -13.98 18.40
C ALA A 168 -10.52 -14.25 18.18
N ALA A 169 -11.32 -14.25 19.26
CA ALA A 169 -12.77 -14.46 19.18
C ALA A 169 -13.51 -13.36 18.41
N ARG A 170 -12.96 -12.14 18.36
CA ARG A 170 -13.53 -11.00 17.63
C ARG A 170 -12.96 -10.85 16.23
N LEU A 171 -11.94 -11.63 15.87
CA LEU A 171 -11.21 -11.47 14.62
C LEU A 171 -12.10 -11.88 13.43
N GLN A 172 -12.26 -10.95 12.49
CA GLN A 172 -12.86 -11.22 11.20
C GLN A 172 -11.79 -11.15 10.11
N PRO A 173 -11.68 -12.17 9.24
CA PRO A 173 -10.76 -12.13 8.11
C PRO A 173 -11.06 -10.94 7.19
N SER A 174 -10.05 -10.16 6.84
CA SER A 174 -10.19 -9.02 5.92
C SER A 174 -10.37 -9.43 4.47
N VAL A 175 -9.89 -10.63 4.09
CA VAL A 175 -9.95 -11.14 2.72
C VAL A 175 -10.88 -12.33 2.65
N SER A 176 -11.87 -12.24 1.77
CA SER A 176 -12.82 -13.31 1.53
C SER A 176 -12.22 -14.46 0.70
N GLU A 177 -12.82 -15.65 0.80
CA GLU A 177 -12.42 -16.82 0.00
C GLU A 177 -12.53 -16.54 -1.51
N GLN A 178 -13.53 -15.75 -1.93
CA GLN A 178 -13.71 -15.35 -3.33
C GLN A 178 -12.56 -14.47 -3.83
N GLU A 179 -12.07 -13.56 -2.98
CA GLU A 179 -10.93 -12.70 -3.30
C GLU A 179 -9.63 -13.50 -3.35
N LEU A 180 -9.42 -14.44 -2.43
CA LEU A 180 -8.30 -15.38 -2.47
C LEU A 180 -8.28 -16.17 -3.79
N LEU A 181 -9.43 -16.69 -4.22
CA LEU A 181 -9.56 -17.37 -5.52
C LEU A 181 -9.28 -16.42 -6.69
N ARG A 182 -9.74 -15.16 -6.63
CA ARG A 182 -9.42 -14.13 -7.62
C ARG A 182 -7.91 -13.90 -7.71
N TYR A 183 -7.23 -13.75 -6.58
CA TYR A 183 -5.78 -13.57 -6.54
C TYR A 183 -5.02 -14.79 -7.09
N LYS A 184 -5.47 -16.02 -6.80
CA LYS A 184 -4.89 -17.24 -7.39
C LYS A 184 -5.04 -17.29 -8.92
N ARG A 185 -6.17 -16.83 -9.47
CA ARG A 185 -6.36 -16.74 -10.93
C ARG A 185 -5.42 -15.70 -11.54
N ILE A 186 -5.29 -14.54 -10.90
CA ILE A 186 -4.37 -13.48 -11.31
C ILE A 186 -2.94 -14.03 -11.32
N GLN A 187 -2.50 -14.69 -10.24
CA GLN A 187 -1.16 -15.31 -10.16
C GLN A 187 -0.89 -16.23 -11.35
N ARG A 188 -1.81 -17.14 -11.68
CA ARG A 188 -1.65 -18.04 -12.83
C ARG A 188 -1.53 -17.30 -14.16
N LYS A 189 -2.30 -16.21 -14.35
CA LYS A 189 -2.24 -15.39 -15.56
C LYS A 189 -0.88 -14.73 -15.73
N PHE A 190 -0.31 -14.19 -14.66
CA PHE A 190 0.97 -13.47 -14.69
C PHE A 190 2.20 -14.40 -14.57
N ALA A 191 2.03 -15.63 -14.08
CA ALA A 191 3.08 -16.65 -14.04
C ALA A 191 3.22 -17.43 -15.36
N ALA A 192 2.21 -17.35 -16.25
CA ALA A 192 2.21 -18.00 -17.56
C ALA A 192 2.73 -17.11 -18.70
N CYS A 193 3.15 -15.88 -18.38
CA CYS A 193 3.81 -14.94 -19.29
C CYS A 193 5.32 -14.94 -19.03
#